data_AF-M7XCR4-F1
#
_entry.id   AF-M7XCR4-F1
#
_cell.length_a   1.000
_cell.length_b   1.000
_cell.length_c   1.000
_cell.angle_alpha   90.00
_cell.angle_beta   90.00
_cell.angle_gamma   90.00
#
_symmetry.space_group_name_H-M   'P 1'
#
loop_
_entity.id
_entity.type
_entity.pdbx_description
1 polymer ?
#
loop_
_entity_poly.entity_id
_entity_poly.type
_entity_poly.pdbx_seq_one_letter_code
_entity_poly.pdbx_strand_id
1 'polypeptide(L)'
;MDPHAENYFSLSPFNWLANNPILFTDPDGKDITFYIGKDKVKFGDLNQDYQKALEAFAKTDVGKQFLAQFANKGDKIGSVEFKEAGKNSKHEMQFGQKTDKSDGRPGTNGTEISREKLTFYTIVNTSAQDSPESYALTLGHESFIHQEQFQDRMIAAHDKSDWRTLNDIRHDRGQISRDGYGRTEHNGYLKREPSFKKMYQFIDQIRRILNPTEFNSNLLKHDKLLKSLENNY
;
A
#
# COMPACT_ATOMS: atom_id res chain seq x y z
N MET A 1 32.09 21.36 -14.36
CA MET A 1 31.95 21.08 -12.92
C MET A 1 30.71 21.82 -12.48
N ASP A 2 29.58 21.13 -12.50
CA ASP A 2 28.25 21.69 -12.19
C ASP A 2 27.95 21.44 -10.70
N PRO A 3 27.65 22.47 -9.89
CA PRO A 3 27.39 22.36 -8.46
C PRO A 3 26.03 21.73 -8.09
N HIS A 4 25.24 21.21 -9.04
CA HIS A 4 23.92 20.61 -8.76
C HIS A 4 23.85 19.08 -8.84
N ALA A 5 24.99 18.39 -8.91
CA ALA A 5 25.02 16.92 -8.86
C ALA A 5 24.65 16.32 -7.49
N GLU A 6 24.50 17.14 -6.43
CA GLU A 6 24.32 16.65 -5.05
C GLU A 6 22.86 16.53 -4.57
N ASN A 7 21.86 16.85 -5.39
CA ASN A 7 20.45 16.78 -4.98
C ASN A 7 19.71 15.49 -5.39
N TYR A 8 20.41 14.47 -5.90
CA TYR A 8 19.80 13.19 -6.25
C TYR A 8 20.52 12.05 -5.54
N PHE A 9 20.20 11.82 -4.25
CA PHE A 9 20.81 10.71 -3.52
C PHE A 9 19.83 9.76 -2.82
N SER A 10 20.07 8.49 -3.12
CA SER A 10 19.43 7.25 -2.64
C SER A 10 17.95 7.10 -3.00
N LEU A 11 17.73 6.89 -4.28
CA LEU A 11 16.65 6.04 -4.71
C LEU A 11 16.74 4.66 -4.00
N SER A 12 15.60 4.12 -3.57
CA SER A 12 15.51 2.74 -3.07
C SER A 12 16.05 1.76 -4.12
N PRO A 13 16.74 0.67 -3.75
CA PRO A 13 17.20 -0.35 -4.70
C PRO A 13 16.05 -1.07 -5.45
N PHE A 14 14.79 -0.71 -5.17
CA PHE A 14 13.60 -1.09 -5.93
C PHE A 14 12.96 0.11 -6.64
N ASN A 15 13.73 0.84 -7.46
CA ASN A 15 13.14 1.83 -8.38
C ASN A 15 12.33 1.15 -9.46
N TRP A 16 11.11 0.84 -9.10
CA TRP A 16 10.04 0.92 -10.05
C TRP A 16 9.68 2.42 -10.18
N LEU A 17 9.66 2.93 -11.43
CA LEU A 17 9.48 4.34 -11.87
C LEU A 17 10.74 5.19 -12.17
N ALA A 18 11.92 4.58 -12.23
CA ALA A 18 13.06 5.04 -13.05
C ALA A 18 13.35 6.56 -13.10
N ASN A 19 13.13 7.30 -12.00
CA ASN A 19 13.47 8.71 -11.89
C ASN A 19 13.01 9.58 -13.10
N ASN A 20 11.88 9.23 -13.72
CA ASN A 20 11.39 9.89 -14.93
C ASN A 20 10.01 10.53 -14.67
N PRO A 21 9.96 11.85 -14.40
CA PRO A 21 8.72 12.57 -14.24
C PRO A 21 8.14 12.83 -15.64
N ILE A 22 7.67 11.78 -16.31
CA ILE A 22 6.81 11.99 -17.47
C ILE A 22 5.45 12.37 -16.91
N LEU A 23 5.10 13.65 -17.09
CA LEU A 23 3.78 14.24 -16.96
C LEU A 23 2.68 13.20 -17.18
N PHE A 24 2.07 12.75 -16.09
CA PHE A 24 0.71 12.24 -16.11
C PHE A 24 -0.15 13.37 -15.57
N THR A 25 -0.42 14.35 -16.44
CA THR A 25 -1.51 15.27 -16.24
C THR A 25 -2.79 14.46 -16.41
N ASP A 26 -3.23 13.87 -15.32
CA ASP A 26 -4.60 13.46 -15.15
C ASP A 26 -5.40 14.77 -14.92
N PRO A 27 -6.21 15.25 -15.90
CA PRO A 27 -6.89 16.53 -15.78
C PRO A 27 -7.94 16.55 -14.65
N ASP A 28 -8.36 15.37 -14.15
CA ASP A 28 -9.22 15.24 -12.97
C ASP A 28 -8.45 14.77 -11.71
N GLY A 29 -7.43 13.93 -11.86
CA GLY A 29 -6.27 13.75 -10.98
C GLY A 29 -6.49 13.16 -9.60
N LYS A 30 -7.61 12.48 -9.34
CA LYS A 30 -8.12 12.29 -7.98
C LYS A 30 -8.76 10.93 -7.64
N ASP A 31 -8.51 9.87 -8.38
CA ASP A 31 -9.24 8.60 -8.19
C ASP A 31 -8.43 7.54 -7.42
N ILE A 32 -9.13 6.52 -6.91
CA ILE A 32 -8.50 5.22 -6.65
C ILE A 32 -8.19 4.55 -8.00
N THR A 33 -6.90 4.34 -8.29
CA THR A 33 -6.44 3.87 -9.61
C THR A 33 -5.82 2.46 -9.54
N PHE A 34 -5.85 1.75 -10.66
CA PHE A 34 -5.38 0.36 -10.78
C PHE A 34 -4.30 0.19 -11.83
N TYR A 35 -3.35 -0.72 -11.59
CA TYR A 35 -2.21 -0.95 -12.48
C TYR A 35 -1.91 -2.43 -12.70
N ILE A 36 -1.49 -2.79 -13.92
CA ILE A 36 -0.84 -4.08 -14.23
C ILE A 36 0.56 -3.77 -14.75
N GLY A 37 1.59 -4.14 -13.99
CA GLY A 37 2.89 -3.56 -14.25
C GLY A 37 2.74 -2.04 -14.29
N LYS A 38 3.27 -1.39 -15.33
CA LYS A 38 3.32 0.09 -15.42
C LYS A 38 2.06 0.71 -16.02
N ASP A 39 1.15 -0.11 -16.51
CA ASP A 39 0.01 0.34 -17.29
C ASP A 39 -1.17 0.59 -16.35
N LYS A 40 -1.74 1.80 -16.39
CA LYS A 40 -3.00 2.14 -15.71
C LYS A 40 -4.12 1.37 -16.41
N VAL A 41 -4.92 0.64 -15.65
CA VAL A 41 -6.01 -0.20 -16.15
C VAL A 41 -7.32 0.08 -15.41
N LYS A 42 -8.43 -0.48 -15.90
CA LYS A 42 -9.69 -0.48 -15.15
C LYS A 42 -9.70 -1.64 -14.16
N PHE A 43 -10.52 -1.53 -13.11
CA PHE A 43 -10.70 -2.60 -12.13
C PHE A 43 -10.98 -3.97 -12.77
N GLY A 44 -11.84 -4.01 -13.79
CA GLY A 44 -12.24 -5.23 -14.48
C GLY A 44 -11.13 -5.90 -15.29
N ASP A 45 -10.02 -5.21 -15.57
CA ASP A 45 -8.88 -5.73 -16.32
C ASP A 45 -7.89 -6.48 -15.42
N LEU A 46 -7.98 -6.31 -14.10
CA LEU A 46 -7.12 -6.99 -13.13
C LEU A 46 -7.37 -8.51 -13.13
N ASN A 47 -6.43 -9.28 -12.56
CA ASN A 47 -6.66 -10.70 -12.30
C ASN A 47 -7.92 -10.89 -11.44
N GLN A 48 -8.77 -11.87 -11.78
CA GLN A 48 -10.07 -12.07 -11.10
C GLN A 48 -9.95 -12.31 -9.60
N ASP A 49 -8.91 -13.01 -9.14
CA ASP A 49 -8.69 -13.25 -7.72
C ASP A 49 -8.17 -12.00 -7.01
N TYR A 50 -7.39 -11.17 -7.70
CA TYR A 50 -7.01 -9.86 -7.19
C TYR A 50 -8.20 -8.88 -7.13
N GLN A 51 -9.11 -8.92 -8.11
CA GLN A 51 -10.39 -8.18 -8.05
C GLN A 51 -11.19 -8.58 -6.81
N LYS A 52 -11.36 -9.90 -6.56
CA LYS A 52 -12.05 -10.41 -5.36
C LYS A 52 -11.37 -9.94 -4.08
N ALA A 53 -10.04 -9.93 -4.04
CA ALA A 53 -9.27 -9.48 -2.88
C ALA A 53 -9.46 -7.99 -2.58
N LEU A 54 -9.36 -7.14 -3.61
CA LEU A 54 -9.58 -5.69 -3.48
C LEU A 54 -11.02 -5.37 -3.08
N GLU A 55 -12.01 -6.04 -3.68
CA GLU A 55 -13.40 -5.87 -3.30
C GLU A 55 -13.66 -6.34 -1.86
N ALA A 56 -13.08 -7.47 -1.45
CA ALA A 56 -13.18 -7.96 -0.08
C ALA A 56 -12.54 -6.99 0.93
N PHE A 57 -11.37 -6.43 0.59
CA PHE A 57 -10.72 -5.38 1.35
C PHE A 57 -11.65 -4.16 1.50
N ALA A 58 -12.22 -3.68 0.40
CA ALA A 58 -13.16 -2.55 0.39
C ALA A 58 -14.49 -2.84 1.11
N LYS A 59 -14.87 -4.11 1.29
CA LYS A 59 -16.06 -4.54 2.04
C LYS A 59 -15.82 -4.62 3.56
N THR A 60 -14.58 -4.64 4.03
CA THR A 60 -14.28 -4.50 5.46
C THR A 60 -14.55 -3.07 5.92
N ASP A 61 -14.96 -2.86 7.17
CA ASP A 61 -15.20 -1.49 7.67
C ASP A 61 -13.90 -0.68 7.67
N VAL A 62 -12.79 -1.28 8.12
CA VAL A 62 -11.50 -0.58 8.20
C VAL A 62 -10.89 -0.34 6.82
N GLY A 63 -11.02 -1.28 5.87
CA GLY A 63 -10.58 -1.09 4.49
C GLY A 63 -11.43 -0.04 3.77
N LYS A 64 -12.75 -0.05 3.94
CA LYS A 64 -13.63 0.99 3.41
C LYS A 64 -13.28 2.37 3.97
N GLN A 65 -13.08 2.49 5.28
CA GLN A 65 -12.69 3.75 5.92
C GLN A 65 -11.34 4.25 5.43
N PHE A 66 -10.38 3.35 5.22
CA PHE A 66 -9.07 3.67 4.67
C PHE A 66 -9.19 4.24 3.25
N LEU A 67 -9.86 3.51 2.35
CA LEU A 67 -10.06 3.91 0.96
C LEU A 67 -10.89 5.19 0.83
N ALA A 68 -11.91 5.35 1.66
CA ALA A 68 -12.78 6.53 1.66
C ALA A 68 -12.03 7.83 1.99
N GLN A 69 -10.81 7.77 2.52
CA GLN A 69 -9.99 8.98 2.69
C GLN A 69 -9.53 9.55 1.35
N PHE A 70 -9.30 8.71 0.36
CA PHE A 70 -8.75 9.09 -0.96
C PHE A 70 -9.80 9.08 -2.06
N ALA A 71 -10.87 8.31 -1.91
CA ALA A 71 -11.90 8.17 -2.92
C ALA A 71 -12.54 9.50 -3.33
N ASN A 72 -12.84 9.63 -4.61
CA ASN A 72 -13.80 10.61 -5.09
C ASN A 72 -15.24 10.11 -4.95
N LYS A 73 -16.17 11.05 -5.02
CA LYS A 73 -17.59 10.71 -5.17
C LYS A 73 -17.79 9.99 -6.50
N GLY A 74 -18.30 8.76 -6.43
CA GLY A 74 -18.59 7.90 -7.57
C GLY A 74 -17.54 6.82 -7.80
N ASP A 75 -16.39 6.86 -7.10
CA ASP A 75 -15.38 5.81 -7.19
C ASP A 75 -15.94 4.44 -6.80
N LYS A 76 -15.44 3.40 -7.47
CA LYS A 76 -15.90 2.02 -7.26
C LYS A 76 -14.74 1.03 -7.17
N ILE A 77 -14.89 0.08 -6.25
CA ILE A 77 -14.09 -1.16 -6.20
C ILE A 77 -15.08 -2.32 -6.15
N GLY A 78 -15.21 -3.05 -7.26
CA GLY A 78 -16.25 -4.07 -7.40
C GLY A 78 -17.64 -3.49 -7.11
N SER A 79 -18.35 -4.10 -6.14
CA SER A 79 -19.67 -3.63 -5.70
C SER A 79 -19.67 -2.47 -4.70
N VAL A 80 -18.50 -2.02 -4.22
CA VAL A 80 -18.38 -0.93 -3.24
C VAL A 80 -18.28 0.40 -3.96
N GLU A 81 -19.22 1.32 -3.68
CA GLU A 81 -19.24 2.69 -4.20
C GLU A 81 -19.00 3.71 -3.08
N PHE A 82 -18.14 4.69 -3.35
CA PHE A 82 -17.87 5.83 -2.49
C PHE A 82 -18.79 6.99 -2.86
N LYS A 83 -19.64 7.42 -1.92
CA LYS A 83 -20.71 8.40 -2.18
C LYS A 83 -20.27 9.85 -1.97
N GLU A 84 -19.11 10.05 -1.37
CA GLU A 84 -18.57 11.35 -0.99
C GLU A 84 -17.07 11.36 -1.28
N ALA A 85 -16.53 12.55 -1.54
CA ALA A 85 -15.09 12.73 -1.67
C ALA A 85 -14.42 12.68 -0.29
N GLY A 86 -13.32 11.95 -0.20
CA GLY A 86 -12.54 11.80 1.02
C GLY A 86 -11.75 13.04 1.41
N LYS A 87 -11.39 13.14 2.70
CA LYS A 87 -10.56 14.24 3.24
C LYS A 87 -9.21 14.43 2.52
N ASN A 88 -8.71 13.36 1.91
CA ASN A 88 -7.42 13.28 1.23
C ASN A 88 -7.59 13.07 -0.29
N SER A 89 -8.77 13.33 -0.88
CA SER A 89 -9.03 13.07 -2.30
C SER A 89 -8.22 13.92 -3.29
N LYS A 90 -7.46 14.92 -2.79
CA LYS A 90 -6.42 15.63 -3.57
C LYS A 90 -5.12 14.83 -3.74
N HIS A 91 -4.98 13.74 -3.01
CA HIS A 91 -3.87 12.79 -3.08
C HIS A 91 -4.38 11.49 -3.68
N GLU A 92 -3.46 10.67 -4.18
CA GLU A 92 -3.81 9.48 -4.94
C GLU A 92 -3.51 8.20 -4.14
N MET A 93 -4.38 7.20 -4.29
CA MET A 93 -4.16 5.84 -3.81
C MET A 93 -4.22 4.87 -4.98
N GLN A 94 -3.11 4.16 -5.21
CA GLN A 94 -2.95 3.24 -6.34
C GLN A 94 -2.85 1.79 -5.86
N PHE A 95 -3.51 0.89 -6.59
CA PHE A 95 -3.41 -0.55 -6.38
C PHE A 95 -2.88 -1.24 -7.64
N GLY A 96 -1.66 -1.75 -7.57
CA GLY A 96 -1.01 -2.46 -8.65
C GLY A 96 -1.02 -3.97 -8.44
N GLN A 97 -1.02 -4.72 -9.54
CA GLN A 97 -0.55 -6.10 -9.58
C GLN A 97 0.73 -6.20 -10.40
N LYS A 98 1.68 -7.01 -9.95
CA LYS A 98 2.82 -7.45 -10.74
C LYS A 98 2.79 -8.97 -10.91
N THR A 99 3.24 -9.42 -12.07
CA THR A 99 3.30 -10.84 -12.44
C THR A 99 4.73 -11.37 -12.50
N ASP A 100 5.68 -10.66 -11.87
CA ASP A 100 7.11 -10.97 -11.91
C ASP A 100 7.46 -12.10 -10.94
N LYS A 101 7.83 -13.25 -11.50
CA LYS A 101 8.21 -14.46 -10.77
C LYS A 101 9.60 -14.37 -10.12
N SER A 102 10.43 -13.41 -10.53
CA SER A 102 11.79 -13.26 -10.00
C SER A 102 11.85 -12.62 -8.62
N ASP A 103 10.78 -11.92 -8.23
CA ASP A 103 10.64 -11.31 -6.91
C ASP A 103 9.71 -12.16 -6.04
N GLY A 104 10.26 -12.87 -5.05
CA GLY A 104 9.48 -13.71 -4.14
C GLY A 104 8.61 -12.95 -3.14
N ARG A 105 8.64 -11.60 -3.11
CA ARG A 105 7.89 -10.81 -2.13
C ARG A 105 6.39 -10.81 -2.45
N PRO A 106 5.52 -11.07 -1.45
CA PRO A 106 4.06 -11.02 -1.62
C PRO A 106 3.56 -9.64 -2.05
N GLY A 107 4.11 -8.57 -1.48
CA GLY A 107 3.65 -7.21 -1.70
C GLY A 107 4.73 -6.16 -1.49
N THR A 108 4.40 -4.91 -1.82
CA THR A 108 5.21 -3.73 -1.54
C THR A 108 4.32 -2.50 -1.44
N ASN A 109 4.60 -1.62 -0.50
CA ASN A 109 3.99 -0.29 -0.40
C ASN A 109 5.00 0.82 -0.71
N GLY A 110 4.52 1.96 -1.17
CA GLY A 110 5.35 3.11 -1.47
C GLY A 110 4.62 4.43 -1.50
N THR A 111 5.41 5.48 -1.70
CA THR A 111 4.90 6.84 -1.80
C THR A 111 5.76 7.60 -2.79
N GLU A 112 5.12 8.17 -3.80
CA GLU A 112 5.69 9.17 -4.67
C GLU A 112 5.29 10.56 -4.18
N ILE A 113 6.24 11.48 -4.30
CA ILE A 113 6.10 12.84 -3.79
C ILE A 113 6.29 13.78 -4.98
N SER A 114 5.26 14.57 -5.26
CA SER A 114 5.34 15.70 -6.18
C SER A 114 5.01 17.01 -5.43
N ARG A 115 5.19 18.15 -6.09
CA ARG A 115 4.73 19.43 -5.51
C ARG A 115 3.21 19.52 -5.39
N GLU A 116 2.48 18.83 -6.26
CA GLU A 116 1.02 18.94 -6.37
C GLU A 116 0.30 17.95 -5.47
N LYS A 117 0.80 16.72 -5.39
CA LYS A 117 0.19 15.64 -4.61
C LYS A 117 1.19 14.61 -4.11
N LEU A 118 0.75 13.86 -3.10
CA LEU A 118 1.29 12.56 -2.74
C LEU A 118 0.53 11.47 -3.48
N THR A 119 1.26 10.46 -3.94
CA THR A 119 0.68 9.24 -4.51
C THR A 119 1.15 8.07 -3.64
N PHE A 120 0.22 7.45 -2.93
CA PHE A 120 0.46 6.22 -2.19
C PHE A 120 0.14 5.03 -3.07
N TYR A 121 0.97 3.98 -3.02
CA TYR A 121 0.73 2.79 -3.83
C TYR A 121 0.96 1.51 -3.04
N THR A 122 0.12 0.51 -3.32
CA THR A 122 0.31 -0.88 -2.90
C THR A 122 0.36 -1.77 -4.12
N ILE A 123 1.41 -2.57 -4.25
CA ILE A 123 1.59 -3.53 -5.35
C ILE A 123 1.56 -4.94 -4.77
N VAL A 124 0.66 -5.77 -5.28
CA VAL A 124 0.58 -7.20 -4.95
C VAL A 124 1.28 -8.03 -6.03
N ASN A 125 2.14 -8.96 -5.63
CA ASN A 125 2.71 -9.93 -6.55
C ASN A 125 1.77 -11.11 -6.74
N THR A 126 1.02 -11.10 -7.84
CA THR A 126 0.07 -12.16 -8.19
C THR A 126 0.74 -13.41 -8.77
N SER A 127 2.07 -13.43 -8.84
CA SER A 127 2.84 -14.62 -9.21
C SER A 127 3.49 -15.32 -8.01
N ALA A 128 3.59 -14.64 -6.86
CA ALA A 128 4.14 -15.19 -5.61
C ALA A 128 3.05 -15.72 -4.66
N GLN A 129 1.78 -15.51 -4.99
CA GLN A 129 0.63 -15.97 -4.22
C GLN A 129 -0.47 -16.43 -5.19
N ASP A 130 -1.45 -17.17 -4.68
CA ASP A 130 -2.33 -18.00 -5.52
C ASP A 130 -3.81 -17.92 -5.14
N SER A 131 -4.19 -17.06 -4.20
CA SER A 131 -5.58 -16.96 -3.72
C SER A 131 -6.02 -15.53 -3.40
N PRO A 132 -7.33 -15.21 -3.55
CA PRO A 132 -7.89 -13.95 -3.08
C PRO A 132 -7.56 -13.65 -1.61
N GLU A 133 -7.53 -14.68 -0.76
CA GLU A 133 -7.23 -14.59 0.66
C GLU A 133 -5.80 -14.11 0.91
N SER A 134 -4.83 -14.67 0.18
CA SER A 134 -3.42 -14.26 0.27
C SER A 134 -3.21 -12.81 -0.19
N TYR A 135 -3.83 -12.45 -1.31
CA TYR A 135 -3.78 -11.09 -1.83
C TYR A 135 -4.42 -10.08 -0.88
N ALA A 136 -5.58 -10.42 -0.30
CA ALA A 136 -6.27 -9.53 0.60
C ALA A 136 -5.51 -9.37 1.92
N LEU A 137 -4.89 -10.44 2.43
CA LEU A 137 -3.99 -10.35 3.58
C LEU A 137 -2.80 -9.44 3.27
N THR A 138 -2.23 -9.53 2.07
CA THR A 138 -1.16 -8.63 1.60
C THR A 138 -1.64 -7.17 1.53
N LEU A 139 -2.82 -6.91 0.97
CA LEU A 139 -3.40 -5.55 0.94
C LEU A 139 -3.53 -4.96 2.35
N GLY A 140 -4.03 -5.75 3.30
CA GLY A 140 -4.12 -5.35 4.71
C GLY A 140 -2.75 -5.12 5.35
N HIS A 141 -1.78 -6.00 5.10
CA HIS A 141 -0.41 -5.87 5.58
C HIS A 141 0.22 -4.56 5.09
N GLU A 142 0.24 -4.34 3.78
CA GLU A 142 0.85 -3.16 3.18
C GLU A 142 0.15 -1.87 3.62
N SER A 143 -1.17 -1.88 3.75
CA SER A 143 -1.96 -0.71 4.15
C SER A 143 -1.83 -0.39 5.65
N PHE A 144 -2.01 -1.37 6.53
CA PHE A 144 -2.18 -1.14 7.97
C PHE A 144 -0.93 -1.39 8.81
N ILE A 145 0.02 -2.20 8.33
CA ILE A 145 1.29 -2.41 9.04
C ILE A 145 2.31 -1.37 8.58
N HIS A 146 2.39 -1.10 7.27
CA HIS A 146 3.38 -0.18 6.74
C HIS A 146 2.80 1.20 6.47
N GLN A 147 1.83 1.35 5.56
CA GLN A 147 1.45 2.67 5.05
C GLN A 147 0.83 3.62 6.09
N GLU A 148 -0.17 3.16 6.82
CA GLU A 148 -1.01 4.03 7.64
C GLU A 148 -0.27 4.68 8.82
N GLN A 149 0.87 4.12 9.23
CA GLN A 149 1.68 4.66 10.32
C GLN A 149 2.21 6.08 10.04
N PHE A 150 2.46 6.39 8.77
CA PHE A 150 3.06 7.66 8.35
C PHE A 150 2.16 8.49 7.45
N GLN A 151 1.14 7.90 6.83
CA GLN A 151 0.29 8.53 5.82
C GLN A 151 -0.25 9.91 6.24
N ASP A 152 -0.93 10.00 7.38
CA ASP A 152 -1.55 11.27 7.83
C ASP A 152 -0.50 12.36 8.12
N ARG A 153 0.68 11.97 8.66
CA ARG A 153 1.79 12.90 8.90
C ARG A 153 2.42 13.39 7.60
N MET A 154 2.58 12.50 6.61
CA MET A 154 3.10 12.86 5.30
C MET A 154 2.16 13.83 4.58
N ILE A 155 0.86 13.54 4.58
CA ILE A 155 -0.18 14.40 4.00
C ILE A 155 -0.18 15.77 4.69
N ALA A 156 -0.19 15.81 6.02
CA ALA A 156 -0.18 17.07 6.76
C ALA A 156 1.07 17.92 6.50
N ALA A 157 2.25 17.30 6.32
CA ALA A 157 3.48 18.00 5.98
C ALA A 157 3.45 18.51 4.53
N HIS A 158 3.03 17.68 3.58
CA HIS A 158 2.89 18.02 2.16
C HIS A 158 1.93 19.20 1.96
N ASP A 159 0.77 19.15 2.60
CA ASP A 159 -0.26 20.20 2.53
C ASP A 159 0.20 21.56 3.02
N LYS A 160 1.14 21.56 3.97
CA LYS A 160 1.74 22.78 4.52
C LYS A 160 2.99 23.21 3.77
N SER A 161 3.37 22.49 2.71
CA SER A 161 4.67 22.64 2.03
C SER A 161 5.86 22.54 3.01
N ASP A 162 5.71 21.77 4.09
CA ASP A 162 6.75 21.52 5.08
C ASP A 162 7.66 20.37 4.60
N TRP A 163 8.52 20.71 3.63
CA TRP A 163 9.44 19.76 3.00
C TRP A 163 10.46 19.18 3.97
N ARG A 164 10.77 19.89 5.05
CA ARG A 164 11.68 19.40 6.09
C ARG A 164 11.03 18.24 6.84
N THR A 165 9.84 18.46 7.39
CA THR A 165 9.11 17.40 8.10
C THR A 165 8.81 16.22 7.18
N LEU A 166 8.47 16.47 5.91
CA LEU A 166 8.23 15.40 4.95
C LEU A 166 9.49 14.56 4.69
N ASN A 167 10.66 15.19 4.60
CA ASN A 167 11.94 14.51 4.45
C ASN A 167 12.33 13.71 5.71
N ASP A 168 12.06 14.25 6.89
CA ASP A 168 12.31 13.56 8.16
C ASP A 168 11.45 12.28 8.25
N ILE A 169 10.14 12.36 7.91
CA ILE A 169 9.26 11.19 7.87
C ILE A 169 9.75 10.15 6.85
N ARG A 170 10.19 10.60 5.67
CA ARG A 170 10.75 9.72 4.64
C ARG A 170 12.03 9.04 5.13
N HIS A 171 12.87 9.76 5.87
CA HIS A 171 14.08 9.21 6.47
C HIS A 171 13.73 8.11 7.48
N ASP A 172 12.83 8.39 8.42
CA ASP A 172 12.38 7.42 9.43
C ASP A 172 11.84 6.14 8.78
N ARG A 173 10.98 6.28 7.77
CA ARG A 173 10.45 5.16 6.99
C ARG A 173 11.55 4.37 6.28
N GLY A 174 12.56 5.07 5.74
CA GLY A 174 13.73 4.46 5.13
C GLY A 174 14.55 3.64 6.13
N GLN A 175 14.68 4.08 7.38
CA GLN A 175 15.36 3.32 8.43
C GLN A 175 14.60 2.05 8.78
N ILE A 176 13.27 2.13 8.91
CA ILE A 176 12.40 0.97 9.19
C ILE A 176 12.52 -0.08 8.08
N SER A 177 12.53 0.35 6.81
CA SER A 177 12.71 -0.58 5.68
C SER A 177 14.09 -1.25 5.68
N ARG A 178 15.13 -0.54 6.10
CA ARG A 178 16.52 -1.04 6.21
C ARG A 178 16.73 -1.94 7.43
N ASP A 179 15.87 -1.86 8.43
CA ASP A 179 15.87 -2.69 9.64
C ASP A 179 15.37 -4.13 9.34
N GLY A 180 15.83 -4.76 8.25
CA GLY A 180 15.39 -6.11 7.88
C GLY A 180 13.95 -6.16 7.37
N TYR A 181 13.57 -5.24 6.48
CA TYR A 181 12.26 -5.20 5.80
C TYR A 181 11.07 -4.84 6.70
N GLY A 182 11.26 -3.90 7.63
CA GLY A 182 10.18 -3.48 8.54
C GLY A 182 10.06 -4.36 9.78
N ARG A 183 11.15 -5.00 10.23
CA ARG A 183 11.19 -5.89 11.40
C ARG A 183 10.54 -5.27 12.63
N THR A 184 10.82 -4.01 12.92
CA THR A 184 10.19 -3.31 14.05
C THR A 184 8.66 -3.29 13.92
N GLU A 185 8.11 -3.01 12.73
CA GLU A 185 6.67 -3.01 12.49
C GLU A 185 6.08 -4.43 12.52
N HIS A 186 6.76 -5.40 11.90
CA HIS A 186 6.35 -6.80 11.91
C HIS A 186 6.31 -7.38 13.33
N ASN A 187 7.32 -7.06 14.15
CA ASN A 187 7.38 -7.47 15.55
C ASN A 187 6.27 -6.85 16.37
N GLY A 188 5.98 -5.56 16.17
CA GLY A 188 4.87 -4.90 16.85
C GLY A 188 3.51 -5.52 16.47
N TYR A 189 3.32 -5.89 15.21
CA TYR A 189 2.17 -6.68 14.76
C TYR A 189 2.14 -8.07 15.43
N LEU A 190 3.23 -8.84 15.41
CA LEU A 190 3.26 -10.17 16.03
C LEU A 190 3.03 -10.12 17.55
N LYS A 191 3.43 -9.04 18.21
CA LYS A 191 3.25 -8.79 19.65
C LYS A 191 1.90 -8.17 20.01
N ARG A 192 1.02 -7.93 19.03
CA ARG A 192 -0.30 -7.32 19.23
C ARG A 192 -0.25 -5.92 19.83
N GLU A 193 0.72 -5.12 19.43
CA GLU A 193 0.82 -3.74 19.88
C GLU A 193 -0.41 -2.92 19.42
N PRO A 194 -0.87 -1.94 20.25
CA PRO A 194 -2.07 -1.17 19.95
C PRO A 194 -2.02 -0.37 18.63
N SER A 195 -0.83 0.00 18.17
CA SER A 195 -0.58 0.67 16.89
C SER A 195 -1.11 -0.12 15.69
N PHE A 196 -1.16 -1.45 15.79
CA PHE A 196 -1.61 -2.35 14.72
C PHE A 196 -3.09 -2.76 14.85
N LYS A 197 -3.87 -2.06 15.69
CA LYS A 197 -5.28 -2.40 15.95
C LYS A 197 -6.11 -2.57 14.67
N LYS A 198 -5.90 -1.71 13.67
CA LYS A 198 -6.62 -1.77 12.39
C LYS A 198 -6.32 -3.04 11.61
N MET A 199 -5.10 -3.56 11.66
CA MET A 199 -4.77 -4.85 11.06
C MET A 199 -5.54 -6.00 11.71
N TYR A 200 -5.70 -6.03 13.04
CA TYR A 200 -6.51 -7.07 13.69
C TYR A 200 -8.00 -6.95 13.36
N GLN A 201 -8.53 -5.72 13.34
CA GLN A 201 -9.91 -5.47 12.93
C GLN A 201 -10.14 -5.93 11.49
N PHE A 202 -9.19 -5.65 10.61
CA PHE A 202 -9.19 -6.11 9.23
C PHE A 202 -9.23 -7.64 9.15
N ILE A 203 -8.30 -8.33 9.83
CA ILE A 203 -8.22 -9.79 9.89
C ILE A 203 -9.56 -10.39 10.35
N ASP A 204 -10.18 -9.84 11.39
CA ASP A 204 -11.45 -10.35 11.92
C ASP A 204 -12.63 -10.12 10.97
N GLN A 205 -12.63 -9.02 10.23
CA GLN A 205 -13.68 -8.69 9.26
C GLN A 205 -13.53 -9.52 7.98
N ILE A 206 -12.31 -9.64 7.45
CA ILE A 206 -12.12 -10.26 6.14
C ILE A 206 -12.32 -11.77 6.15
N ARG A 207 -12.05 -12.44 7.29
CA ARG A 207 -12.41 -13.85 7.52
C ARG A 207 -13.88 -14.16 7.33
N ARG A 208 -14.76 -13.15 7.45
CA ARG A 208 -16.21 -13.30 7.27
C ARG A 208 -16.66 -13.01 5.84
N ILE A 209 -15.79 -12.44 5.03
CA ILE A 209 -16.06 -12.05 3.63
C ILE A 209 -15.50 -13.09 2.66
N LEU A 210 -14.27 -13.55 2.92
CA LEU A 210 -13.58 -14.58 2.13
C LEU A 210 -13.71 -15.97 2.78
N ASN A 211 -13.13 -17.00 2.17
CA ASN A 211 -13.16 -18.34 2.73
C ASN A 211 -12.35 -18.37 4.04
N PRO A 212 -12.98 -18.64 5.21
CA PRO A 212 -12.29 -18.56 6.50
C PRO A 212 -11.18 -19.60 6.65
N THR A 213 -11.33 -20.78 6.06
CA THR A 213 -10.34 -21.86 6.15
C THR A 213 -9.09 -21.51 5.33
N GLU A 214 -9.28 -21.09 4.08
CA GLU A 214 -8.21 -20.59 3.19
C GLU A 214 -7.51 -19.38 3.82
N PHE A 215 -8.28 -18.44 4.36
CA PHE A 215 -7.73 -17.22 4.95
C PHE A 215 -6.89 -17.54 6.19
N ASN A 216 -7.38 -18.39 7.08
CA ASN A 216 -6.62 -18.76 8.28
C ASN A 216 -5.34 -19.54 7.93
N SER A 217 -5.37 -20.38 6.89
CA SER A 217 -4.17 -21.05 6.37
C SER A 217 -3.14 -20.04 5.87
N ASN A 218 -3.57 -19.05 5.08
CA ASN A 218 -2.69 -17.99 4.57
C ASN A 218 -2.15 -17.10 5.69
N LEU A 219 -2.97 -16.77 6.70
CA LEU A 219 -2.53 -16.01 7.87
C LEU A 219 -1.44 -16.75 8.66
N LEU A 220 -1.58 -18.07 8.86
CA LEU A 220 -0.56 -18.86 9.55
C LEU A 220 0.76 -18.87 8.76
N LYS A 221 0.72 -19.00 7.43
CA LYS A 221 1.90 -18.91 6.57
C LYS A 221 2.56 -17.54 6.67
N HIS A 222 1.77 -16.48 6.60
CA HIS A 222 2.20 -15.10 6.74
C HIS A 222 2.90 -14.86 8.09
N ASP A 223 2.24 -15.18 9.21
CA ASP A 223 2.82 -14.92 10.54
C ASP A 223 4.08 -15.76 10.77
N LYS A 224 4.15 -16.98 10.22
CA LYS A 224 5.35 -17.81 10.26
C LYS A 224 6.50 -17.18 9.46
N LEU A 225 6.22 -16.62 8.28
CA LEU A 225 7.21 -15.91 7.48
C LEU A 225 7.76 -14.70 8.25
N LEU A 226 6.90 -13.86 8.84
CA LEU A 226 7.34 -12.70 9.62
C LEU A 226 8.22 -13.12 10.81
N LYS A 227 7.84 -14.17 11.55
CA LYS A 227 8.68 -14.72 12.64
C LYS A 227 10.03 -15.24 12.15
N SER A 228 10.10 -15.78 10.93
CA SER A 228 11.39 -16.23 10.38
C SER A 228 12.32 -15.06 10.04
N LEU A 229 11.76 -13.91 9.65
CA LEU A 229 12.53 -12.69 9.40
C LEU A 229 13.08 -12.09 10.70
N GLU A 230 12.40 -12.27 11.83
CA GLU A 230 12.89 -11.87 13.16
C GLU A 230 14.19 -12.59 13.56
N ASN A 231 14.35 -13.87 13.17
CA ASN A 231 15.43 -14.74 13.65
C ASN A 231 16.69 -14.76 12.75
N ASN A 232 16.64 -14.13 11.57
CA ASN A 232 17.70 -14.23 10.55
C ASN A 232 18.67 -13.03 10.51
N TYR A 233 18.62 -12.14 11.50
CA TYR A 233 19.46 -10.93 11.62
C TYR A 233 19.78 -10.63 13.09
#